data_AF-A0A9P5SY99-F1
#
_entry.id   AF-A0A9P5SY99-F1
#
_cell.length_a   1.000
_cell.length_b   1.000
_cell.length_c   1.000
_cell.angle_alpha   90.00
_cell.angle_beta   90.00
_cell.angle_gamma   90.00
#
_symmetry.space_group_name_H-M   'P 1'
#
loop_
_entity.id
_entity.type
_entity.pdbx_description
1 polymer ?
#
loop_
_entity_poly.entity_id
_entity_poly.type
_entity_poly.pdbx_seq_one_letter_code
_entity_poly.pdbx_strand_id
1 'polypeptide(L)'
;MVVSTQNVIRVGFVPEHFSSPLHMAVEQGFFEKEGVVVERICCPSGTGEMTAKLIDGSLDVAIALTEGLLAGIAKGHDAYKMIGT
;
A
#
# COMPACT_ATOMS: atom_id res chain seq x y z
N MET A 1 -19.58 20.36 -16.12
CA MET A 1 -18.23 20.25 -15.56
C MET A 1 -18.06 18.81 -15.10
N VAL A 2 -17.26 18.01 -15.79
CA VAL A 2 -16.96 16.64 -15.35
C VAL A 2 -15.88 16.76 -14.30
N VAL A 3 -16.22 16.51 -13.03
CA VAL A 3 -15.20 16.32 -11.99
C VAL A 3 -14.52 15.00 -12.32
N SER A 4 -13.31 15.07 -12.88
CA SER A 4 -12.46 13.88 -13.01
C SER A 4 -12.16 13.39 -11.60
N THR A 5 -12.83 12.34 -11.15
CA THR A 5 -12.47 11.66 -9.90
C THR A 5 -11.12 10.98 -10.15
N GLN A 6 -10.03 11.67 -9.81
CA GLN A 6 -8.72 11.04 -9.77
C GLN A 6 -8.77 9.87 -8.78
N ASN A 7 -8.39 8.68 -9.23
CA ASN A 7 -8.45 7.46 -8.43
C ASN A 7 -7.26 7.47 -7.45
N VAL A 8 -7.50 7.91 -6.22
CA VAL A 8 -6.46 7.96 -5.17
C VAL A 8 -6.33 6.59 -4.51
N ILE A 9 -5.11 6.09 -4.41
CA ILE A 9 -4.78 4.84 -3.72
C ILE A 9 -3.76 5.13 -2.62
N ARG A 10 -4.08 4.77 -1.37
CA ARG A 10 -3.21 4.89 -0.21
C ARG A 10 -2.32 3.65 -0.09
N VAL A 11 -1.01 3.85 -0.28
CA VAL A 11 -0.01 2.79 -0.30
C VAL A 11 0.88 2.89 0.95
N GLY A 12 0.80 1.90 1.82
CA GLY A 12 1.58 1.78 3.03
C GLY A 12 2.96 1.23 2.72
N PHE A 13 3.99 1.86 3.28
CA PHE A 13 5.38 1.42 3.12
C PHE A 13 6.18 1.66 4.42
N VAL A 14 7.24 0.88 4.59
CA VAL A 14 8.26 1.12 5.63
C VAL A 14 9.36 2.00 5.02
N PRO A 15 9.86 3.06 5.69
CA PRO A 15 10.90 3.94 5.16
C PRO A 15 12.29 3.27 5.15
N GLU A 16 12.45 2.29 4.29
CA GLU A 16 13.65 1.49 4.09
C GLU A 16 14.06 1.46 2.61
N HIS A 17 15.26 0.95 2.32
CA HIS A 17 15.80 0.91 0.96
C HIS A 17 14.87 0.22 -0.06
N PHE A 18 14.08 -0.78 0.37
CA PHE A 18 13.11 -1.46 -0.48
C PHE A 18 11.94 -0.60 -0.95
N SER A 19 11.65 0.54 -0.29
CA SER A 19 10.58 1.46 -0.74
C SER A 19 11.01 2.36 -1.90
N SER A 20 12.30 2.37 -2.27
CA SER A 20 12.83 3.23 -3.34
C SER A 20 12.06 3.13 -4.66
N PRO A 21 11.69 1.93 -5.17
CA PRO A 21 10.90 1.82 -6.40
C PRO A 21 9.55 2.53 -6.32
N LEU A 22 8.84 2.45 -5.18
CA LEU A 22 7.59 3.18 -4.97
C LEU A 22 7.82 4.68 -5.05
N HIS A 23 8.84 5.20 -4.36
CA HIS A 23 9.16 6.63 -4.37
C HIS A 23 9.49 7.12 -5.79
N MET A 24 10.38 6.41 -6.48
CA MET A 24 10.79 6.73 -7.85
C MET A 24 9.59 6.69 -8.82
N ALA A 25 8.71 5.70 -8.71
CA ALA A 25 7.54 5.60 -9.58
C ALA A 25 6.54 6.75 -9.38
N VAL A 26 6.35 7.21 -8.14
CA VAL A 26 5.56 8.41 -7.85
C VAL A 26 6.24 9.66 -8.41
N GLU A 27 7.54 9.83 -8.14
CA GLU A 27 8.29 11.03 -8.55
C GLU A 27 8.46 11.16 -10.06
N GLN A 28 8.54 10.03 -10.79
CA GLN A 28 8.63 10.00 -12.24
C GLN A 28 7.25 9.98 -12.95
N GLY A 29 6.17 10.11 -12.17
CA GLY A 29 4.80 10.17 -12.67
C GLY A 29 4.33 8.89 -13.37
N PHE A 30 4.85 7.72 -13.01
CA PHE A 30 4.44 6.45 -13.62
C PHE A 30 2.98 6.11 -13.31
N PHE A 31 2.52 6.36 -12.08
CA PHE A 31 1.11 6.15 -11.71
C PHE A 31 0.18 7.18 -12.35
N GLU A 32 0.60 8.44 -12.40
CA GLU A 32 -0.20 9.53 -12.98
C GLU A 32 -0.45 9.31 -14.48
N LYS A 33 0.53 8.76 -15.21
CA LYS A 33 0.39 8.36 -16.62
C LYS A 33 -0.70 7.31 -16.84
N GLU A 34 -0.95 6.47 -15.83
CA GLU A 34 -2.01 5.46 -15.81
C GLU A 34 -3.33 6.00 -15.19
N GLY A 35 -3.40 7.30 -14.89
CA GLY A 35 -4.59 7.93 -14.30
C GLY A 35 -4.80 7.63 -12.81
N VAL A 36 -3.77 7.15 -12.11
CA VAL A 36 -3.79 6.81 -10.69
C VAL A 36 -2.98 7.83 -9.88
N VAL A 37 -3.55 8.30 -8.77
CA VAL A 37 -2.83 9.11 -7.78
C VAL A 37 -2.45 8.21 -6.62
N VAL A 38 -1.16 8.18 -6.28
CA VAL A 38 -0.65 7.36 -5.17
C VAL A 38 -0.33 8.26 -3.98
N GLU A 39 -1.03 8.05 -2.87
CA GLU A 39 -0.71 8.63 -1.58
C GLU A 39 0.19 7.65 -0.81
N ARG A 40 1.42 8.07 -0.51
CA ARG A 40 2.40 7.24 0.21
C ARG A 40 2.19 7.42 1.72
N ILE A 41 1.82 6.34 2.42
CA ILE A 41 1.61 6.32 3.86
C ILE A 41 2.81 5.67 4.54
N CYS A 42 3.56 6.46 5.31
CA CYS A 42 4.71 5.95 6.05
C CYS A 42 4.24 5.16 7.28
N CYS A 43 4.61 3.88 7.35
CA CYS A 43 4.28 2.95 8.42
C CYS A 43 5.56 2.41 9.07
N PRO A 44 6.21 3.18 9.97
CA PRO A 44 7.52 2.82 10.52
C PRO A 44 7.47 1.57 11.42
N SER A 45 6.29 1.20 11.93
CA SER A 45 6.14 -0.01 12.77
C SER A 45 6.02 -1.30 11.95
N GLY A 46 6.07 -1.21 10.61
CA GLY A 46 6.13 -2.36 9.72
C GLY A 46 4.79 -3.03 9.43
N THR A 47 4.84 -4.33 9.13
CA THR A 47 3.69 -5.13 8.65
C THR A 47 2.47 -5.05 9.57
N GLY A 48 2.65 -5.09 10.90
CA GLY A 48 1.54 -5.08 11.84
C GLY A 48 0.73 -3.78 11.82
N GLU A 49 1.39 -2.64 11.62
CA GLU A 49 0.70 -1.35 11.45
C GLU A 49 -0.06 -1.32 10.12
N MET A 50 0.56 -1.77 9.04
CA MET A 50 -0.07 -1.80 7.72
C MET A 50 -1.29 -2.74 7.68
N THR A 51 -1.22 -3.92 8.29
CA THR A 51 -2.37 -4.84 8.33
C THR A 51 -3.50 -4.28 9.18
N ALA A 52 -3.21 -3.60 10.30
CA ALA A 52 -4.24 -2.90 11.08
C ALA A 52 -4.96 -1.84 10.24
N LYS A 53 -4.20 -1.05 9.46
CA LYS A 53 -4.74 -0.02 8.57
C LYS A 53 -5.51 -0.58 7.38
N LEU A 54 -5.15 -1.77 6.87
CA LEU A 54 -5.96 -2.48 5.87
C LEU A 54 -7.29 -2.93 6.48
N ILE A 55 -7.29 -3.43 7.72
CA ILE A 55 -8.49 -3.88 8.43
C ILE A 55 -9.45 -2.71 8.71
N ASP A 56 -8.94 -1.56 9.14
CA ASP A 56 -9.77 -0.38 9.44
C ASP A 56 -10.14 0.47 8.21
N GLY A 57 -9.60 0.12 7.02
CA GLY A 57 -9.86 0.81 5.76
C GLY A 57 -9.14 2.15 5.60
N SER A 58 -8.17 2.48 6.47
CA SER A 58 -7.30 3.65 6.31
C SER A 58 -6.15 3.45 5.31
N LEU A 59 -5.96 2.22 4.81
CA LEU A 59 -4.99 1.86 3.77
C LEU A 59 -5.64 0.99 2.68
N ASP A 60 -5.20 1.15 1.43
CA ASP A 60 -5.72 0.37 0.29
C ASP A 60 -4.73 -0.71 -0.16
N VAL A 61 -3.43 -0.43 -0.09
CA VAL A 61 -2.34 -1.35 -0.48
C VAL A 61 -1.23 -1.29 0.56
N ALA A 62 -0.64 -2.43 0.91
CA ALA A 62 0.53 -2.51 1.78
C ALA A 62 1.71 -3.17 1.07
N ILE A 63 2.89 -2.54 1.16
CA ILE A 63 4.17 -3.16 0.85
C ILE A 63 4.75 -3.69 2.16
N ALA A 64 4.52 -4.97 2.44
CA ALA A 64 4.81 -5.58 3.73
C ALA A 64 5.56 -6.91 3.59
N LEU A 65 6.09 -7.41 4.70
CA LEU A 65 6.82 -8.69 4.73
C LEU A 65 5.87 -9.87 4.48
N THR A 66 6.26 -10.74 3.56
CA THR A 66 5.51 -11.93 3.13
C THR A 66 5.09 -12.80 4.31
N GLU A 67 6.02 -13.08 5.24
CA GLU A 67 5.77 -13.91 6.43
C GLU A 67 4.73 -13.28 7.36
N GLY A 68 4.74 -11.95 7.51
CA GLY A 68 3.77 -11.25 8.34
C GLY A 68 2.36 -11.28 7.75
N LEU A 69 2.23 -11.10 6.44
CA LEU A 69 0.95 -11.21 5.73
C LEU A 69 0.41 -12.64 5.79
N LEU A 70 1.25 -13.63 5.47
CA LEU A 70 0.89 -15.06 5.54
C LEU A 70 0.45 -15.47 6.95
N ALA A 71 1.18 -15.06 7.98
CA ALA A 71 0.83 -15.37 9.36
C ALA A 71 -0.53 -14.78 9.76
N GLY A 72 -0.87 -13.58 9.30
CA GLY A 72 -2.18 -12.99 9.55
C GLY A 72 -3.30 -13.72 8.80
N ILE A 73 -3.10 -14.06 7.52
CA ILE A 73 -4.08 -14.84 6.74
C ILE A 73 -4.30 -16.23 7.38
N ALA A 74 -3.23 -16.90 7.82
CA ALA A 74 -3.31 -18.19 8.50
C ALA A 74 -4.07 -18.13 9.84
N LYS A 75 -4.12 -16.96 10.49
CA LYS A 75 -4.90 -16.69 11.70
C LYS A 75 -6.36 -16.31 11.42
N GLY A 76 -6.79 -16.29 10.16
CA GLY A 76 -8.16 -16.01 9.76
C GLY A 76 -8.46 -14.54 9.46
N HIS A 77 -7.45 -13.69 9.27
CA HIS A 77 -7.68 -12.34 8.75
C HIS A 77 -8.06 -12.41 7.27
N ASP A 78 -9.24 -11.93 6.92
CA ASP A 78 -9.81 -11.90 5.56
C ASP A 78 -9.92 -10.49 4.96
N ALA A 79 -9.55 -9.47 5.72
CA ALA A 79 -9.59 -8.06 5.31
C ALA A 79 -8.61 -7.68 4.19
N TYR A 80 -7.65 -8.55 3.88
CA TYR A 80 -6.66 -8.32 2.82
C TYR A 80 -6.28 -9.61 2.11
N LYS A 81 -5.77 -9.46 0.89
CA LYS A 81 -5.27 -10.56 0.05
C LYS A 81 -3.86 -10.25 -0.45
N MET A 82 -3.02 -11.27 -0.60
CA MET A 82 -1.73 -11.12 -1.27
C MET A 82 -1.91 -11.11 -2.79
N ILE A 83 -1.26 -10.16 -3.47
CA ILE A 83 -1.39 -9.96 -4.93
C ILE A 83 -0.08 -10.19 -5.71
N GLY A 84 1.06 -10.33 -5.04
CA GLY A 84 2.37 -10.57 -5.67
C GLY A 84 3.52 -10.67 -4.65
N THR A 85 4.69 -11.13 -5.11
CA THR A 85 5.96 -11.18 -4.37
C THR A 85 7.12 -10.82 -5.27
#